data_AF-A0A0N1H1J7-F1
#
_entry.id   AF-A0A0N1H1J7-F1
#
_cell.length_a   1.000
_cell.length_b   1.000
_cell.length_c   1.000
_cell.angle_alpha   90.00
_cell.angle_beta   90.00
_cell.angle_gamma   90.00
#
_symmetry.space_group_name_H-M   'P 1'
#
loop_
_entity.id
_entity.type
_entity.pdbx_description
1 polymer ?
#
loop_
_entity_poly.entity_id
_entity_poly.type
_entity_poly.pdbx_seq_one_letter_code
_entity_poly.pdbx_strand_id
1 'polypeptide(L)'
;MLTSTLIFSLLGLTLATPTLHPLPLHRRQDANLQPFTGAIGGEAATPVVNSGNADRPFQVGQDTFVNIAAALQRSCDQQFNRCANAANGGGGGSVAACQTQKGMSFVGKSL
;
A
#
# COMPACT_ATOMS: atom_id res chain seq x y z
N MET A 1 -12.56 20.82 68.72
CA MET A 1 -11.53 21.39 67.81
C MET A 1 -11.10 20.23 66.91
N LEU A 2 -11.55 20.09 65.66
CA LEU A 2 -11.22 20.89 64.46
C LEU A 2 -12.25 20.56 63.35
N THR A 3 -13.02 21.53 62.83
CA THR A 3 -13.01 22.04 61.43
C THR A 3 -13.20 20.99 60.32
N SER A 4 -14.39 20.87 59.72
CA SER A 4 -14.88 21.63 58.54
C SER A 4 -14.21 21.24 57.21
N THR A 5 -14.98 20.70 56.26
CA THR A 5 -15.11 21.24 54.89
C THR A 5 -16.22 20.53 54.12
N LEU A 6 -17.22 21.33 53.71
CA LEU A 6 -18.22 21.00 52.69
C LEU A 6 -17.54 21.08 51.33
N ILE A 7 -17.65 20.03 50.50
CA ILE A 7 -17.30 20.11 49.09
C ILE A 7 -18.54 19.76 48.27
N PHE A 8 -19.21 20.82 47.79
CA PHE A 8 -20.23 20.75 46.76
C PHE A 8 -19.54 20.38 45.43
N SER A 9 -19.63 19.10 45.04
CA SER A 9 -19.23 18.69 43.70
C SER A 9 -20.33 19.10 42.71
N LEU A 10 -20.20 20.28 42.11
CA LEU A 10 -20.91 20.63 40.89
C LEU A 10 -20.36 19.74 39.77
N LEU A 11 -21.11 18.69 39.42
CA LEU A 11 -20.85 17.94 38.21
C LEU A 11 -21.30 18.81 37.03
N GLY A 12 -20.37 19.61 36.51
CA GLY A 12 -20.56 20.42 35.31
C GLY A 12 -20.85 19.52 34.12
N LEU A 13 -22.05 19.67 33.55
CA LEU A 13 -22.45 19.01 32.32
C LEU A 13 -21.74 19.71 31.16
N THR A 14 -20.52 19.29 30.82
CA THR A 14 -19.89 19.74 29.57
C THR A 14 -20.58 19.03 28.42
N LEU A 15 -21.42 19.75 27.66
CA LEU A 15 -21.88 19.30 26.36
C LEU A 15 -20.63 19.11 25.49
N ALA A 16 -20.26 17.86 25.25
CA ALA A 16 -19.28 17.52 24.24
C ALA A 16 -19.86 17.96 22.89
N THR A 17 -19.33 19.05 22.34
CA THR A 17 -19.60 19.44 20.96
C THR A 17 -19.18 18.29 20.05
N PRO A 18 -20.07 17.71 19.24
CA PRO A 18 -19.63 16.80 18.19
C PRO A 18 -18.89 17.66 17.17
N THR A 19 -17.56 17.68 17.29
CA THR A 19 -16.69 18.06 16.18
C THR A 19 -17.03 17.09 15.05
N LEU A 20 -17.80 17.57 14.08
CA LEU A 20 -17.92 17.00 12.73
C LEU A 20 -16.51 17.04 12.13
N HIS A 21 -15.69 16.06 12.50
CA HIS A 21 -14.51 15.73 11.74
C HIS A 21 -15.03 15.33 10.36
N PRO A 22 -14.67 16.03 9.27
CA PRO A 22 -14.93 15.51 7.95
C PRO A 22 -14.29 14.12 7.92
N LEU A 23 -15.15 13.12 7.71
CA LEU A 23 -14.72 11.76 7.41
C LEU A 23 -13.64 11.90 6.34
N PRO A 24 -12.45 11.31 6.50
CA PRO A 24 -11.54 11.21 5.37
C PRO A 24 -12.36 10.58 4.25
N LEU A 25 -12.57 11.33 3.16
CA LEU A 25 -13.11 10.75 1.94
C LEU A 25 -12.33 9.47 1.77
N HIS A 26 -13.09 8.37 1.78
CA HIS A 26 -12.61 7.02 1.54
C HIS A 26 -11.53 7.18 0.48
N ARG A 27 -10.26 7.08 0.90
CA ARG A 27 -9.15 7.00 -0.04
C ARG A 27 -9.62 5.80 -0.83
N ARG A 28 -10.13 6.04 -2.05
CA ARG A 28 -10.13 5.00 -3.07
C ARG A 28 -8.69 4.61 -2.99
N GLN A 29 -8.41 3.49 -2.32
CA GLN A 29 -7.17 2.81 -2.49
C GLN A 29 -7.17 2.65 -4.00
N ASP A 30 -6.41 3.52 -4.67
CA ASP A 30 -6.40 3.65 -6.11
C ASP A 30 -6.36 2.22 -6.63
N ALA A 31 -7.49 1.78 -7.19
CA ALA A 31 -7.79 0.35 -7.25
C ALA A 31 -6.63 -0.30 -7.97
N ASN A 32 -5.91 -1.19 -7.28
CA ASN A 32 -4.69 -1.77 -7.83
C ASN A 32 -5.03 -2.37 -9.20
N LEU A 33 -4.49 -1.79 -10.25
CA LEU A 33 -4.80 -2.14 -11.64
C LEU A 33 -4.07 -3.43 -12.07
N GLN A 34 -3.38 -4.08 -11.13
CA GLN A 34 -2.67 -5.32 -11.37
C GLN A 34 -3.65 -6.51 -11.37
N PRO A 35 -3.59 -7.36 -12.41
CA PRO A 35 -4.34 -8.61 -12.41
C PRO A 35 -3.69 -9.68 -11.51
N PHE A 36 -2.51 -9.43 -10.96
CA PHE A 36 -1.77 -10.34 -10.09
C PHE A 36 -1.51 -9.70 -8.72
N THR A 37 -1.74 -10.46 -7.65
CA THR A 37 -1.59 -10.01 -6.25
C THR A 37 -0.72 -10.94 -5.40
N GLY A 38 -0.10 -11.96 -6.02
CA GLY A 38 0.75 -12.92 -5.31
C GLY A 38 2.02 -12.30 -4.75
N ALA A 39 2.31 -12.56 -3.47
CA ALA A 39 3.62 -12.27 -2.88
C ALA A 39 4.64 -13.33 -3.31
N ILE A 40 5.82 -12.88 -3.76
CA ILE A 40 6.89 -13.72 -4.32
C ILE A 40 8.05 -13.74 -3.35
N GLY A 41 8.38 -14.91 -2.79
CA GLY A 41 9.44 -15.00 -1.77
C GLY A 41 9.15 -14.17 -0.51
N GLY A 42 7.88 -13.87 -0.24
CA GLY A 42 7.45 -12.94 0.81
C GLY A 42 7.28 -11.49 0.35
N GLU A 43 7.67 -11.14 -0.89
CA GLU A 43 7.63 -9.78 -1.41
C GLU A 43 6.39 -9.53 -2.26
N ALA A 44 5.53 -8.61 -1.83
CA ALA A 44 4.38 -8.18 -2.62
C ALA A 44 4.81 -7.31 -3.81
N ALA A 45 4.09 -7.42 -4.93
CA ALA A 45 4.31 -6.55 -6.08
C ALA A 45 3.93 -5.11 -5.71
N THR A 46 4.62 -4.14 -6.30
CA THR A 46 4.29 -2.73 -6.06
C THR A 46 3.00 -2.39 -6.80
N PRO A 47 1.96 -1.86 -6.14
CA PRO A 47 0.68 -1.63 -6.78
C PRO A 47 0.80 -0.69 -7.98
N VAL A 48 0.01 -0.97 -9.03
CA VAL A 48 -0.20 -0.04 -10.13
C VAL A 48 -1.46 0.76 -9.83
N VAL A 49 -1.31 2.06 -9.67
CA VAL A 49 -2.37 2.96 -9.25
C VAL A 49 -2.63 4.05 -10.28
N ASN A 50 -3.76 4.75 -10.15
CA ASN A 50 -3.98 5.96 -10.93
C ASN A 50 -3.08 7.09 -10.38
N SER A 51 -2.35 7.76 -11.26
CA SER A 51 -1.42 8.83 -10.86
C SER A 51 -2.10 10.18 -10.61
N GLY A 52 -3.36 10.34 -11.04
CA GLY A 52 -4.06 11.62 -11.13
C GLY A 52 -3.61 12.51 -12.30
N ASN A 53 -2.63 12.10 -13.10
CA ASN A 53 -2.15 12.83 -14.27
C ASN A 53 -2.67 12.19 -15.57
N ALA A 54 -3.44 12.93 -16.35
CA ALA A 54 -4.03 12.45 -17.61
C ALA A 54 -2.99 12.05 -18.67
N ASP A 55 -1.83 12.71 -18.72
CA ASP A 55 -0.76 12.42 -19.69
C ASP A 55 -0.01 11.12 -19.33
N ARG A 56 0.06 10.78 -18.04
CA ARG A 56 0.74 9.58 -17.54
C ARG A 56 -0.08 8.92 -16.42
N PRO A 57 -1.22 8.30 -16.76
CA PRO A 57 -2.26 7.93 -15.79
C PRO A 57 -1.90 6.76 -14.88
N PHE A 58 -0.85 6.00 -15.18
CA PHE A 58 -0.45 4.82 -14.40
C PHE A 58 0.76 5.14 -13.52
N GLN A 59 0.75 4.76 -12.26
CA GLN A 59 1.85 4.97 -11.33
C GLN A 59 2.25 3.67 -10.63
N VAL A 60 3.56 3.49 -10.44
CA VAL A 60 4.16 2.36 -9.72
C VAL A 60 5.23 2.90 -8.78
N GLY A 61 4.91 3.00 -7.49
CA GLY A 61 5.78 3.69 -6.54
C GLY A 61 5.94 5.17 -6.91
N GLN A 62 7.14 5.58 -7.31
CA GLN A 62 7.44 6.96 -7.74
C GLN A 62 7.50 7.11 -9.26
N ASP A 63 7.41 6.00 -10.00
CA ASP A 63 7.46 6.01 -11.46
C ASP A 63 6.05 6.12 -12.04
N THR A 64 5.92 6.79 -13.19
CA THR A 64 4.65 7.12 -13.83
C THR A 64 4.71 6.72 -15.31
N PHE A 65 3.60 6.31 -15.91
CA PHE A 65 3.58 5.66 -17.22
C PHE A 65 2.34 6.07 -18.01
N VAL A 66 2.53 6.21 -19.32
CA VAL A 66 1.42 6.42 -20.27
C VAL A 66 0.69 5.10 -20.56
N ASN A 67 1.41 3.97 -20.51
CA ASN A 67 0.90 2.66 -20.88
C ASN A 67 0.85 1.71 -19.67
N ILE A 68 -0.30 1.08 -19.45
CA ILE A 68 -0.50 0.11 -18.36
C ILE A 68 0.45 -1.08 -18.43
N ALA A 69 0.81 -1.56 -19.64
CA ALA A 69 1.74 -2.67 -19.80
C ALA A 69 3.15 -2.32 -19.29
N ALA A 70 3.60 -1.09 -19.51
CA ALA A 70 4.88 -0.61 -18.99
C ALA A 70 4.87 -0.48 -17.46
N ALA A 71 3.76 -0.01 -16.89
CA ALA A 71 3.57 0.05 -15.45
C ALA A 71 3.58 -1.36 -14.82
N LEU A 72 2.84 -2.31 -15.39
CA LEU A 72 2.84 -3.70 -14.90
C LEU A 72 4.24 -4.32 -14.95
N GLN A 73 4.98 -4.14 -16.05
CA GLN A 73 6.36 -4.60 -16.16
C GLN A 73 7.25 -3.98 -15.08
N ARG A 74 7.13 -2.68 -14.84
CA ARG A 74 7.89 -2.00 -13.78
C ARG A 74 7.60 -2.58 -12.41
N SER A 75 6.35 -2.90 -12.12
CA SER A 75 5.97 -3.52 -10.84
C SER A 75 6.61 -4.90 -10.67
N CYS A 76 6.58 -5.73 -11.72
CA CYS A 76 7.26 -7.03 -11.73
C CYS A 76 8.77 -6.90 -11.50
N ASP A 77 9.43 -5.93 -12.14
CA ASP A 77 10.85 -5.68 -11.95
C ASP A 77 11.18 -5.21 -10.53
N GLN A 78 10.34 -4.37 -9.92
CA GLN A 78 10.49 -3.96 -8.52
C GLN A 78 10.35 -5.14 -7.56
N GLN A 79 9.39 -6.04 -7.81
CA GLN A 79 9.19 -7.25 -7.02
C GLN A 79 10.38 -8.21 -7.16
N PHE A 80 10.89 -8.40 -8.39
CA PHE A 80 12.07 -9.22 -8.65
C PHE A 80 13.31 -8.69 -7.92
N ASN A 81 13.57 -7.38 -7.99
CA ASN A 81 14.72 -6.80 -7.32
C ASN A 81 14.64 -6.94 -5.79
N ARG A 82 13.45 -6.79 -5.20
CA ARG A 82 13.24 -7.04 -3.76
C ARG A 82 13.51 -8.51 -3.41
N CYS A 83 12.98 -9.45 -4.19
CA CYS A 83 13.20 -10.88 -4.03
C CYS A 83 14.69 -11.26 -4.16
N ALA A 84 15.38 -10.72 -5.18
CA ALA A 84 16.81 -10.96 -5.38
C ALA A 84 17.66 -10.37 -4.25
N ASN A 85 17.31 -9.18 -3.76
CA ASN A 85 17.97 -8.56 -2.61
C ASN A 85 17.75 -9.38 -1.33
N ALA A 86 16.55 -9.89 -1.10
CA ALA A 86 16.25 -10.75 0.05
C ALA A 86 17.03 -12.08 -0.02
N ALA A 87 17.05 -12.71 -1.20
CA ALA A 87 17.81 -13.94 -1.43
C ALA A 87 19.33 -13.74 -1.25
N ASN A 88 19.88 -12.63 -1.78
CA ASN A 88 21.30 -12.29 -1.63
C ASN A 88 21.66 -11.81 -0.21
N GLY A 89 20.69 -11.25 0.53
CA GLY A 89 20.85 -10.75 1.89
C GLY A 89 20.75 -11.82 2.99
N GLY A 90 20.65 -13.10 2.61
CA GLY A 90 20.54 -14.22 3.56
C GLY A 90 19.13 -14.54 4.04
N GLY A 91 18.09 -13.94 3.43
CA GLY A 91 16.67 -14.11 3.79
C GLY A 91 16.03 -15.45 3.41
N GLY A 92 16.80 -16.40 2.87
CA GLY A 92 16.29 -17.65 2.33
C GLY A 92 15.55 -17.48 0.98
N GLY A 93 15.54 -18.54 0.18
CA GLY A 93 15.07 -18.51 -1.22
C GLY A 93 16.22 -18.40 -2.22
N SER A 94 15.93 -18.60 -3.52
CA SER A 94 16.92 -18.52 -4.59
C SER A 94 16.53 -17.45 -5.62
N VAL A 95 17.53 -16.74 -6.16
CA VAL A 95 17.33 -15.80 -7.28
C VAL A 95 16.70 -16.51 -8.49
N ALA A 96 16.97 -17.81 -8.65
CA ALA A 96 16.35 -18.67 -9.66
C ALA A 96 14.82 -18.81 -9.48
N ALA A 97 14.34 -18.87 -8.23
CA ALA A 97 12.90 -18.83 -7.93
C ALA A 97 12.32 -17.45 -8.32
N CYS A 98 13.02 -16.35 -8.00
CA CYS A 98 12.62 -15.00 -8.41
C CYS A 98 12.57 -14.86 -9.95
N GLN A 99 13.53 -15.45 -10.69
CA GLN A 99 13.62 -15.38 -12.16
C GLN A 99 12.52 -16.20 -12.85
N THR A 100 12.27 -17.43 -12.38
CA THR A 100 11.16 -18.27 -12.86
C THR A 100 9.84 -17.50 -12.78
N GLN A 101 9.68 -16.72 -11.70
CA GLN A 101 8.45 -15.97 -11.45
C GLN A 101 8.33 -14.67 -12.24
N LYS A 102 9.44 -14.01 -12.59
CA LYS A 102 9.44 -12.93 -13.59
C LYS A 102 8.82 -13.41 -14.91
N GLY A 103 9.10 -14.65 -15.33
CA GLY A 103 8.44 -15.28 -16.48
C GLY A 103 6.93 -15.47 -16.27
N MET A 104 6.50 -15.94 -15.09
CA MET A 104 5.09 -16.19 -14.77
C MET A 104 4.22 -14.92 -14.73
N SER A 105 4.77 -13.79 -14.26
CA SER A 105 4.06 -12.50 -14.29
C SER A 105 3.75 -12.01 -15.71
N PHE A 106 4.41 -12.57 -16.74
CA PHE A 106 4.06 -12.36 -18.16
C PHE A 106 3.21 -13.50 -18.74
N VAL A 107 3.27 -14.73 -18.20
CA VAL A 107 2.49 -15.89 -18.68
C VAL A 107 0.99 -15.76 -18.35
N GLY A 108 0.62 -15.01 -17.31
CA GLY A 108 -0.78 -14.64 -17.04
C GLY A 108 -1.43 -13.75 -18.12
N LYS A 109 -0.70 -13.37 -19.17
CA LYS A 109 -1.17 -12.49 -20.28
C LYS A 109 -1.48 -13.25 -21.58
N SER A 110 -1.57 -14.57 -21.55
CA SER A 110 -1.93 -15.37 -22.73
C SER A 110 -3.43 -15.65 -22.92
N LEU A 111 -4.35 -15.00 -22.20
CA LEU A 111 -5.79 -15.09 -22.46
C LEU A 111 -6.45 -13.71 -22.37
#